data_AF-A0A397YXY4-F1
#
_entry.id   AF-A0A397YXY4-F1
#
_cell.length_a   1.000
_cell.length_b   1.000
_cell.length_c   1.000
_cell.angle_alpha   90.00
_cell.angle_beta   90.00
_cell.angle_gamma   90.00
#
_symmetry.space_group_name_H-M   'P 1'
#
loop_
_entity.id
_entity.type
_entity.pdbx_description
1 polymer ?
#
loop_
_entity_poly.entity_id
_entity_poly.type
_entity_poly.pdbx_seq_one_letter_code
_entity_poly.pdbx_strand_id
1 'polypeptide(L)'
;MEEAAHPYVPRDLKLPGYVPISMSMSSILSVYLASSLFVVSLVWFLFGRKKAKLHKLLMCWWAFSGLTHLVLEGYFVFSPEFFKDNTSSYLAQVWKEYSKGDSRYAGRDSAVVAVEGITAVIEGPASLLAV
;
A
#
# COMPACT_ATOMS: atom_id res chain seq x y z
N MET A 1 -30.51 1.36 8.32
CA MET A 1 -29.80 1.72 7.07
C MET A 1 -29.28 0.41 6.50
N GLU A 2 -29.68 0.05 5.29
CA GLU A 2 -29.28 -1.20 4.65
C GLU A 2 -27.77 -1.18 4.40
N GLU A 3 -27.04 -2.26 4.74
CA GLU A 3 -25.61 -2.34 4.47
C GLU A 3 -25.39 -2.41 2.96
N ALA A 4 -24.58 -1.49 2.42
CA ALA A 4 -24.25 -1.48 1.01
C ALA A 4 -23.50 -2.78 0.64
N ALA A 5 -23.95 -3.45 -0.43
CA ALA A 5 -23.30 -4.66 -0.92
C ALA A 5 -21.84 -4.37 -1.33
N HIS A 6 -20.92 -5.23 -0.92
CA HIS A 6 -19.50 -5.12 -1.23
C HIS A 6 -18.98 -6.34 -2.02
N PRO A 7 -17.86 -6.21 -2.76
CA PRO A 7 -17.30 -7.30 -3.56
C PRO A 7 -16.48 -8.32 -2.75
N TYR A 8 -16.15 -8.00 -1.50
CA TYR A 8 -15.26 -8.78 -0.62
C TYR A 8 -15.86 -10.12 -0.16
N VAL A 9 -14.98 -11.02 0.27
CA VAL A 9 -15.31 -12.37 0.76
C VAL A 9 -14.89 -12.51 2.24
N PRO A 10 -15.78 -12.99 3.13
CA PRO A 10 -17.12 -13.49 2.87
C PRO A 10 -18.14 -12.35 2.62
N ARG A 11 -19.27 -12.67 1.97
CA ARG A 11 -20.28 -11.68 1.54
C ARG A 11 -21.11 -11.09 2.68
N ASP A 12 -21.03 -11.69 3.86
CA ASP A 12 -21.66 -11.25 5.10
C ASP A 12 -20.73 -10.40 6.00
N LEU A 13 -19.51 -10.10 5.51
CA LEU A 13 -18.59 -9.19 6.19
C LEU A 13 -19.25 -7.83 6.45
N LYS A 14 -19.09 -7.31 7.66
CA LYS A 14 -19.75 -6.08 8.10
C LYS A 14 -18.86 -4.87 7.84
N LEU A 15 -19.21 -4.10 6.80
CA LEU A 15 -18.50 -2.87 6.40
C LEU A 15 -19.45 -1.68 6.41
N PRO A 16 -19.86 -1.19 7.59
CA PRO A 16 -20.80 -0.08 7.70
C PRO A 16 -20.22 1.18 7.07
N GLY A 17 -20.96 1.80 6.14
CA GLY A 17 -20.50 2.98 5.41
C GLY A 17 -19.51 2.66 4.27
N TYR A 18 -19.44 1.41 3.81
CA TYR A 18 -18.67 1.04 2.62
C TYR A 18 -19.01 1.92 1.42
N VAL A 19 -17.96 2.47 0.80
CA VAL A 19 -18.06 3.25 -0.44
C VAL A 19 -17.32 2.48 -1.54
N PRO A 20 -17.99 2.14 -2.66
CA PRO A 20 -17.35 1.47 -3.79
C PRO A 20 -16.12 2.20 -4.33
N ILE A 21 -15.23 1.43 -4.93
CA ILE A 21 -14.08 1.98 -5.64
C ILE A 21 -14.55 2.87 -6.79
N SER A 22 -13.96 4.06 -6.91
CA SER A 22 -14.27 5.04 -7.97
C SER A 22 -13.19 5.07 -9.06
N MET A 23 -11.98 4.62 -8.74
CA MET A 23 -10.87 4.52 -9.71
C MET A 23 -10.88 3.17 -10.44
N SER A 24 -10.48 3.18 -11.71
CA SER A 24 -10.23 1.94 -12.44
C SER A 24 -8.94 1.27 -11.96
N MET A 25 -8.90 -0.06 -12.03
CA MET A 25 -7.70 -0.85 -11.73
C MET A 25 -6.49 -0.40 -12.56
N SER A 26 -6.69 -0.07 -13.84
CA SER A 26 -5.61 0.40 -14.72
C SER A 26 -5.03 1.73 -14.24
N SER A 27 -5.85 2.69 -13.83
CA SER A 27 -5.37 3.96 -13.26
C SER A 27 -4.57 3.73 -11.97
N ILE A 28 -5.04 2.82 -11.10
CA ILE A 28 -4.33 2.46 -9.87
C ILE A 28 -2.94 1.90 -10.19
N LEU A 29 -2.88 0.92 -11.09
CA LEU A 29 -1.64 0.28 -11.52
C LEU A 29 -0.70 1.25 -12.23
N SER A 30 -1.20 2.12 -13.10
CA SER A 30 -0.37 3.10 -13.81
C SER A 30 0.34 4.04 -12.85
N VAL A 31 -0.36 4.58 -11.85
CA VAL A 31 0.25 5.47 -10.83
C VAL A 31 1.24 4.71 -9.96
N TYR A 32 0.92 3.47 -9.56
CA TYR A 32 1.81 2.63 -8.76
C TYR A 32 3.11 2.34 -9.51
N LEU A 33 3.01 1.87 -10.76
CA LEU A 33 4.16 1.56 -11.61
C LEU A 33 4.99 2.81 -11.91
N ALA A 34 4.36 3.94 -12.23
CA ALA A 34 5.06 5.20 -12.50
C ALA A 34 5.85 5.67 -11.26
N SER A 35 5.23 5.62 -10.08
CA SER A 35 5.88 6.00 -8.81
C SER A 35 7.03 5.06 -8.46
N SER A 36 6.84 3.75 -8.67
CA SER A 36 7.86 2.72 -8.44
C SER A 36 9.09 2.93 -9.33
N LEU A 37 8.86 3.13 -10.64
CA LEU A 37 9.93 3.40 -11.61
C LEU A 37 10.65 4.72 -11.32
N PHE A 38 9.90 5.74 -10.88
CA PHE A 38 10.49 7.01 -10.46
C PHE A 38 11.44 6.84 -9.27
N VAL A 39 11.01 6.16 -8.20
CA VAL A 39 11.85 5.87 -7.02
C VAL A 39 13.10 5.09 -7.42
N VAL A 40 12.93 3.98 -8.16
CA VAL A 40 14.06 3.14 -8.59
C VAL A 40 15.05 3.93 -9.43
N SER A 41 14.56 4.75 -10.37
CA SER A 41 15.41 5.59 -11.22
C SER A 41 16.16 6.64 -10.40
N LEU A 42 15.47 7.31 -9.48
CA LEU A 42 16.05 8.33 -8.61
C LEU A 42 17.20 7.72 -7.77
N VAL A 43 16.96 6.57 -7.13
CA VAL A 43 17.98 5.87 -6.35
C VAL A 43 19.14 5.40 -7.22
N TRP A 44 18.86 4.83 -8.39
CA TRP A 44 19.88 4.30 -9.28
C TRP A 44 20.83 5.38 -9.82
N PHE A 45 20.30 6.55 -10.19
CA PHE A 45 21.05 7.60 -10.88
C PHE A 45 21.60 8.68 -9.94
N LEU A 46 20.93 8.99 -8.82
CA LEU A 46 21.38 10.02 -7.88
C LEU A 46 22.22 9.42 -6.75
N PHE A 47 21.65 8.49 -5.99
CA PHE A 47 22.29 7.95 -4.79
C PHE A 47 23.30 6.82 -5.10
N GLY A 48 23.03 6.02 -6.13
CA GLY A 48 23.86 4.87 -6.53
C GLY A 48 24.99 5.18 -7.52
N ARG A 49 25.18 6.43 -7.97
CA ARG A 49 25.99 6.75 -9.17
C ARG A 49 27.42 6.21 -9.16
N LYS A 50 28.09 6.23 -8.00
CA LYS A 50 29.49 5.80 -7.84
C LYS A 50 29.63 4.43 -7.16
N LYS A 51 28.54 3.69 -6.97
CA LYS A 51 28.52 2.40 -6.28
C LYS A 51 28.59 1.24 -7.27
N ALA A 52 29.10 0.08 -6.83
CA ALA A 52 29.05 -1.15 -7.64
C ALA A 52 27.59 -1.54 -7.94
N LYS A 53 27.36 -2.22 -9.08
CA LYS A 53 26.00 -2.56 -9.56
C LYS A 53 25.15 -3.26 -8.51
N LEU A 54 25.73 -4.22 -7.76
CA LEU A 54 25.03 -4.93 -6.70
C LEU A 54 24.54 -3.98 -5.60
N HIS A 55 25.39 -3.07 -5.12
CA HIS A 55 24.99 -2.08 -4.12
C HIS A 55 23.87 -1.18 -4.63
N LYS A 56 23.91 -0.77 -5.90
CA LYS A 56 22.82 0.01 -6.51
C LYS A 56 21.50 -0.76 -6.50
N LEU A 57 21.52 -2.04 -6.87
CA LEU A 57 20.33 -2.90 -6.85
C LEU A 57 19.78 -3.05 -5.44
N LEU A 58 20.65 -3.27 -4.44
CA LEU A 58 20.25 -3.36 -3.05
C LEU A 58 19.67 -2.04 -2.53
N MET A 59 20.27 -0.89 -2.88
CA MET A 59 19.73 0.42 -2.53
C MET A 59 18.34 0.64 -3.16
N CYS A 60 18.15 0.29 -4.44
CA CYS A 60 16.85 0.37 -5.09
C CYS A 60 15.81 -0.54 -4.42
N TRP A 61 16.20 -1.77 -4.07
CA TRP A 61 15.36 -2.71 -3.33
C TRP A 61 14.93 -2.14 -1.97
N TRP A 62 15.89 -1.72 -1.14
CA TRP A 62 15.60 -1.21 0.20
C TRP A 62 14.80 0.10 0.17
N ALA A 63 15.05 0.99 -0.79
CA ALA A 63 14.27 2.20 -0.95
C ALA A 63 12.81 1.89 -1.35
N PHE A 64 12.64 0.98 -2.30
CA PHE A 64 11.33 0.57 -2.77
C PHE A 64 10.52 -0.12 -1.67
N SER A 65 11.13 -1.09 -0.96
CA SER A 65 10.51 -1.76 0.18
C SER A 65 10.17 -0.77 1.30
N GLY A 66 11.13 0.08 1.68
CA GLY A 66 10.94 1.06 2.75
C GLY A 66 9.77 2.01 2.49
N LEU A 67 9.65 2.52 1.26
CA LEU A 67 8.52 3.38 0.88
C LEU A 67 7.20 2.63 0.75
N THR A 68 7.22 1.36 0.35
CA THR A 68 6.02 0.51 0.31
C THR A 68 5.44 0.34 1.72
N HIS A 69 6.28 -0.07 2.67
CA HIS A 69 5.87 -0.25 4.06
C HIS A 69 5.41 1.08 4.69
N LEU A 70 6.10 2.19 4.44
CA LEU A 70 5.73 3.48 5.05
C LEU A 70 4.48 4.11 4.43
N VAL A 71 4.37 4.12 3.10
CA VAL A 71 3.32 4.86 2.40
C VAL A 71 2.07 4.00 2.20
N LEU A 72 2.22 2.76 1.70
CA LEU A 72 1.07 1.91 1.44
C LEU A 72 0.58 1.25 2.72
N GLU A 73 1.43 0.45 3.37
CA GLU A 73 1.05 -0.31 4.57
C GLU A 73 0.81 0.63 5.76
N GLY A 74 1.65 1.65 5.94
CA GLY A 74 1.43 2.69 6.94
C GLY A 74 0.07 3.37 6.78
N TYR A 75 -0.35 3.71 5.55
CA TYR A 75 -1.69 4.24 5.34
C TYR A 75 -2.78 3.25 5.76
N PHE A 76 -2.65 1.96 5.44
CA PHE A 76 -3.60 0.93 5.87
C PHE A 76 -3.67 0.82 7.40
N VAL A 77 -2.53 0.81 8.08
CA VAL A 77 -2.44 0.69 9.54
C VAL A 77 -3.12 1.88 10.22
N PHE A 78 -2.83 3.10 9.76
CA PHE A 78 -3.28 4.35 10.38
C PHE A 78 -4.61 4.90 9.84
N SER A 79 -5.18 4.28 8.79
CA SER A 79 -6.49 4.66 8.22
C SER A 79 -7.48 3.49 8.31
N PRO A 80 -7.93 3.10 9.52
CA PRO A 80 -8.76 1.91 9.72
C PRO A 80 -10.12 1.97 8.99
N GLU A 81 -10.58 3.17 8.65
CA GLU A 81 -11.86 3.41 7.96
C GLU A 81 -11.69 3.73 6.47
N PHE A 82 -10.56 3.38 5.83
CA PHE A 82 -10.30 3.68 4.42
C PHE A 82 -11.42 3.22 3.47
N PHE A 83 -12.14 2.15 3.80
CA PHE A 83 -13.26 1.63 3.01
C PHE A 83 -14.47 2.58 2.97
N LYS A 84 -14.56 3.53 3.91
CA LYS A 84 -15.60 4.58 3.96
C LYS A 84 -15.22 5.83 3.16
N ASP A 85 -13.98 5.95 2.70
CA ASP A 85 -13.51 7.16 2.03
C ASP A 85 -14.25 7.39 0.70
N ASN A 86 -14.86 8.58 0.56
CA ASN A 86 -15.55 9.03 -0.65
C ASN A 86 -14.79 10.13 -1.40
N THR A 87 -13.62 10.56 -0.89
CA THR A 87 -12.83 11.67 -1.45
C THR A 87 -11.96 11.26 -2.64
N SER A 88 -12.02 9.99 -3.03
CA SER A 88 -11.16 9.39 -4.06
C SER A 88 -9.67 9.48 -3.72
N SER A 89 -9.30 9.39 -2.43
CA SER A 89 -7.90 9.29 -2.02
C SER A 89 -7.26 8.07 -2.69
N TYR A 90 -6.15 8.29 -3.41
CA TYR A 90 -5.47 7.23 -4.14
C TYR A 90 -5.16 6.00 -3.25
N LEU A 91 -4.66 6.24 -2.03
CA LEU A 91 -4.30 5.16 -1.10
C LEU A 91 -5.52 4.37 -0.61
N ALA A 92 -6.66 5.03 -0.38
CA ALA A 92 -7.92 4.34 -0.08
C ALA A 92 -8.36 3.47 -1.26
N GLN A 93 -8.23 3.97 -2.49
CA GLN A 93 -8.59 3.24 -3.70
C GLN A 93 -7.69 2.02 -3.91
N VAL A 94 -6.38 2.15 -3.68
CA VAL A 94 -5.42 1.03 -3.68
C VAL A 94 -5.85 -0.06 -2.72
N TRP A 95 -6.15 0.28 -1.46
CA TRP A 95 -6.52 -0.71 -0.46
C TRP A 95 -7.91 -1.30 -0.69
N LYS A 96 -8.85 -0.53 -1.23
CA LYS A 96 -10.15 -1.07 -1.66
C LYS A 96 -10.00 -2.08 -2.79
N GLU A 97 -9.10 -1.83 -3.75
CA GLU A 97 -8.81 -2.75 -4.85
C GLU A 97 -8.08 -3.99 -4.34
N TYR A 98 -7.02 -3.81 -3.55
CA TYR A 98 -6.23 -4.91 -2.97
C TYR A 98 -7.09 -5.84 -2.11
N SER A 99 -8.05 -5.28 -1.36
CA SER A 99 -8.97 -6.04 -0.53
C SER A 99 -9.90 -6.99 -1.32
N LYS A 100 -10.04 -6.81 -2.65
CA LYS A 100 -10.73 -7.78 -3.49
C LYS A 100 -9.94 -9.10 -3.63
N GLY A 101 -8.61 -9.01 -3.60
CA GLY A 101 -7.71 -10.17 -3.60
C GLY A 101 -7.57 -10.80 -2.22
N ASP A 102 -7.49 -9.97 -1.17
CA ASP A 102 -7.51 -10.42 0.23
C ASP A 102 -8.41 -9.53 1.09
N SER A 103 -9.62 -10.02 1.33
CA SER A 103 -10.66 -9.26 2.04
C SER A 103 -10.40 -9.07 3.53
N ARG A 104 -9.37 -9.72 4.10
CA ARG A 104 -8.93 -9.47 5.47
C ARG A 104 -8.41 -8.06 5.68
N TYR A 105 -7.95 -7.38 4.62
CA TYR A 105 -7.56 -5.96 4.69
C TYR A 105 -8.78 -5.06 4.90
N ALA A 106 -9.84 -5.20 4.09
CA ALA A 106 -11.10 -4.48 4.32
C ALA A 106 -11.74 -4.85 5.66
N GLY A 107 -11.69 -6.12 6.03
CA GLY A 107 -12.20 -6.63 7.30
C GLY A 107 -11.33 -6.33 8.52
N ARG A 108 -10.14 -5.70 8.32
CA ARG A 108 -9.20 -5.34 9.39
C ARG A 108 -8.83 -6.52 10.30
N ASP A 109 -8.51 -7.68 9.71
CA ASP A 109 -8.07 -8.85 10.46
C ASP A 109 -6.88 -8.52 11.38
N SER A 110 -6.96 -8.97 12.63
CA SER A 110 -5.99 -8.60 13.66
C SER A 110 -4.55 -9.05 13.35
N ALA A 111 -4.36 -10.21 12.70
CA ALA A 111 -3.04 -10.71 12.37
C ALA A 111 -2.45 -9.90 11.20
N VAL A 112 -3.26 -9.58 10.20
CA VAL A 112 -2.86 -8.68 9.10
C VAL A 112 -2.47 -7.32 9.66
N VAL A 113 -3.33 -6.68 10.45
CA VAL A 113 -3.04 -5.36 11.04
C VAL A 113 -1.78 -5.37 11.90
N ALA A 114 -1.54 -6.42 12.68
CA ALA A 114 -0.35 -6.54 13.51
C ALA A 114 0.95 -6.66 12.68
N VAL A 115 0.95 -7.52 11.66
CA VAL A 115 2.11 -7.70 10.77
C VAL A 115 2.39 -6.41 10.02
N GLU A 116 1.38 -5.84 9.38
CA GLU A 116 1.49 -4.57 8.64
C GLU A 116 1.90 -3.40 9.55
N GLY A 117 1.48 -3.45 10.83
CA GLY A 117 1.92 -2.50 11.84
C GLY A 117 3.43 -2.58 12.10
N ILE A 118 3.97 -3.78 12.25
CA ILE A 118 5.40 -4.01 12.45
C ILE A 118 6.20 -3.59 11.21
N THR A 119 5.74 -3.98 10.01
CA THR A 119 6.43 -3.64 8.76
C THR A 119 6.42 -2.13 8.54
N ALA A 120 5.30 -1.45 8.74
CA ALA A 120 5.19 0.00 8.57
C ALA A 120 6.06 0.80 9.55
N VAL A 121 6.12 0.41 10.84
CA VAL A 121 6.80 1.21 11.88
C VAL A 121 8.25 0.80 12.15
N ILE A 122 8.66 -0.41 11.77
CA ILE A 122 10.02 -0.92 12.01
C ILE A 122 10.73 -1.21 10.69
N GLU A 123 10.19 -2.12 9.87
CA GLU A 123 10.87 -2.58 8.65
C GLU A 123 11.01 -1.47 7.60
N GLY A 124 9.97 -0.65 7.43
CA GLY A 124 9.97 0.49 6.52
C GLY A 124 11.08 1.50 6.83
N PRO A 125 11.13 2.05 8.06
CA PRO A 125 12.22 2.93 8.51
C PRO A 125 13.60 2.26 8.42
N ALA A 126 13.73 1.01 8.87
CA ALA A 126 15.01 0.30 8.81
C ALA A 126 15.51 0.11 7.37
N SER A 127 14.61 -0.19 6.44
CA SER A 127 14.92 -0.32 5.02
C SER A 127 15.42 1.00 4.44
N LEU A 128 14.79 2.13 4.77
CA LEU A 128 15.26 3.44 4.29
C LEU A 128 16.60 3.85 4.90
N LEU A 129 16.90 3.47 6.14
CA LEU A 129 18.21 3.70 6.76
C LEU A 129 19.34 2.89 6.07
N ALA A 130 19.00 1.81 5.35
CA ALA A 130 19.95 0.99 4.62
C ALA A 130 20.30 1.51 3.20
N VAL A 131 19.62 2.57 2.74
CA VAL A 131 19.82 3.21 1.42
C VAL A 131 20.86 4.30 1.49
#